data_AF-A0A285BG21-F1
#
_entry.id   AF-A0A285BG21-F1
#
_cell.length_a   1.000
_cell.length_b   1.000
_cell.length_c   1.000
_cell.angle_alpha   90.00
_cell.angle_beta   90.00
_cell.angle_gamma   90.00
#
_symmetry.space_group_name_H-M   'P 1'
#
loop_
_entity.id
_entity.type
_entity.pdbx_description
1 polymer ?
#
loop_
_entity_poly.entity_id
_entity_poly.type
_entity_poly.pdbx_seq_one_letter_code
_entity_poly.pdbx_strand_id
1 'polypeptide(L)'
;MSYDIIYDRRFIKVDDLYVPMIEIGSNNTFEISASGREIPEKYWMELVCDKNKYLYSKEEILQTAKELDECGGIYKSRYRSFEKDEFVKYIMSGIKNAKSLEIYIKWGNNLILRTSDNIKYPQTTKELKNELIFAALASTKINLYFSERDFKIGNVLTTRNLSEYPYVIKDDYYLTRIYGRNTWWDDDINNALKFKTKKEAEKFLKKHKKDPVQYVIIHYFDEQQNKQGNSRYYQFSLF
;
A
#
# COMPACT_ATOMS: atom_id res chain seq x y z
N MET A 1 13.20 -27.51 17.53
CA MET A 1 12.01 -27.69 16.67
C MET A 1 11.96 -26.54 15.69
N SER A 2 11.70 -26.84 14.42
CA SER A 2 11.46 -25.83 13.39
C SER A 2 10.02 -25.31 13.47
N TYR A 3 9.82 -24.04 13.17
CA TYR A 3 8.49 -23.45 13.02
C TYR A 3 8.54 -22.30 12.01
N ASP A 4 7.37 -22.01 11.46
CA ASP A 4 7.22 -20.99 10.43
C ASP A 4 6.97 -19.63 11.06
N ILE A 5 7.60 -18.62 10.47
CA ILE A 5 7.48 -17.22 10.85
C ILE A 5 6.81 -16.49 9.70
N ILE A 6 5.63 -15.92 9.97
CA ILE A 6 4.92 -15.04 9.05
C ILE A 6 5.36 -13.60 9.32
N TYR A 7 6.23 -13.09 8.46
CA TYR A 7 6.80 -11.75 8.59
C TYR A 7 5.85 -10.66 8.10
N ASP A 8 5.17 -10.91 6.99
CA ASP A 8 4.26 -9.95 6.37
C ASP A 8 3.16 -10.65 5.55
N ARG A 9 2.21 -9.86 5.04
CA ARG A 9 1.10 -10.31 4.20
C ARG A 9 0.65 -9.23 3.22
N ARG A 10 0.22 -9.63 2.03
CA ARG A 10 -0.38 -8.76 1.02
C ARG A 10 -1.57 -9.47 0.39
N PHE A 11 -2.60 -8.72 0.04
CA PHE A 11 -3.81 -9.27 -0.56
C PHE A 11 -4.05 -8.55 -1.87
N ILE A 12 -3.93 -9.29 -2.97
CA ILE A 12 -4.27 -8.76 -4.28
C ILE A 12 -5.77 -8.89 -4.44
N LYS A 13 -6.48 -7.77 -4.53
CA LYS A 13 -7.93 -7.73 -4.74
C LYS A 13 -8.22 -7.95 -6.23
N VAL A 14 -9.03 -8.96 -6.54
CA VAL A 14 -9.47 -9.33 -7.88
C VAL A 14 -10.99 -9.38 -7.87
N ASP A 15 -11.64 -8.30 -8.32
CA ASP A 15 -13.09 -8.11 -8.16
C ASP A 15 -13.51 -8.25 -6.68
N ASP A 16 -14.38 -9.21 -6.35
CA ASP A 16 -14.81 -9.54 -4.98
C ASP A 16 -13.99 -10.67 -4.33
N LEU A 17 -12.97 -11.16 -5.02
CA LEU A 17 -12.07 -12.22 -4.56
C LEU A 17 -10.66 -11.67 -4.28
N TYR A 18 -9.83 -12.54 -3.72
CA TYR A 18 -8.49 -12.19 -3.29
C TYR A 18 -7.48 -13.27 -3.63
N VAL A 19 -6.26 -12.85 -3.91
CA VAL A 19 -5.06 -13.68 -3.84
C VAL A 19 -4.32 -13.32 -2.54
N PRO A 20 -4.34 -14.20 -1.52
CA PRO A 20 -3.67 -13.97 -0.26
C PRO A 20 -2.19 -14.34 -0.39
N MET A 21 -1.30 -13.38 -0.15
CA MET A 21 0.14 -13.57 -0.18
C MET A 21 0.71 -13.38 1.22
N ILE A 22 1.65 -14.22 1.63
CA ILE A 22 2.35 -14.15 2.90
C ILE A 22 3.87 -14.18 2.66
N GLU A 23 4.60 -13.43 3.47
CA GLU A 23 6.05 -13.54 3.57
C GLU A 23 6.36 -14.51 4.71
N ILE A 24 7.00 -15.61 4.39
CA ILE A 24 7.29 -16.69 5.33
C ILE A 24 8.79 -16.98 5.36
N GLY A 25 9.24 -17.51 6.49
CA GLY A 25 10.56 -18.12 6.63
C GLY A 25 10.58 -19.03 7.84
N SER A 26 11.64 -19.81 7.99
CA SER A 26 11.78 -20.71 9.14
C SER A 26 12.67 -20.11 10.22
N ASN A 27 12.42 -20.47 11.47
CA ASN A 27 13.22 -20.01 12.60
C ASN A 27 14.68 -20.50 12.59
N ASN A 28 15.00 -21.54 11.82
CA ASN A 28 16.32 -22.14 11.73
C ASN A 28 16.95 -22.06 10.33
N THR A 29 16.30 -21.41 9.36
CA THR A 29 16.85 -21.22 8.01
C THR A 29 17.40 -19.81 7.85
N PHE A 30 18.60 -19.73 7.28
CA PHE A 30 19.31 -18.49 7.02
C PHE A 30 19.85 -18.49 5.60
N GLU A 31 19.96 -17.30 5.02
CA GLU A 31 20.63 -17.05 3.74
C GLU A 31 21.78 -16.07 3.94
N ILE A 32 22.72 -16.06 2.99
CA ILE A 32 23.83 -15.11 2.99
C ILE A 32 23.40 -13.83 2.27
N SER A 33 23.44 -12.71 2.98
CA SER A 33 23.17 -11.40 2.40
C SER A 33 24.22 -11.02 1.36
N ALA A 34 23.92 -10.03 0.51
CA ALA A 34 24.90 -9.46 -0.42
C ALA A 34 26.16 -8.91 0.27
N SER A 35 26.08 -8.57 1.56
CA SER A 35 27.23 -8.13 2.36
C SER A 35 27.97 -9.29 3.06
N GLY A 36 27.64 -10.55 2.75
CA GLY A 36 28.23 -11.74 3.35
C GLY A 36 27.75 -12.07 4.76
N ARG A 37 26.66 -11.45 5.24
CA ARG A 37 26.12 -11.70 6.60
C ARG A 37 25.02 -12.74 6.54
N GLU A 38 24.99 -13.65 7.52
CA GLU A 38 23.81 -14.50 7.72
C GLU A 38 22.61 -13.65 8.12
N ILE A 39 21.52 -13.80 7.36
CA ILE A 39 20.23 -13.17 7.63
C ILE A 39 19.14 -14.25 7.58
N PRO A 40 18.03 -14.11 8.32
CA PRO A 40 16.94 -15.09 8.26
C PRO A 40 16.45 -15.24 6.82
N GLU A 41 16.19 -16.46 6.36
CA GLU A 41 15.56 -16.68 5.06
C GLU A 41 14.15 -16.09 5.07
N LYS A 42 13.77 -15.44 3.97
CA LYS A 42 12.41 -14.96 3.77
C LYS A 42 12.03 -15.04 2.30
N TYR A 43 10.82 -15.51 2.03
CA TYR A 43 10.27 -15.51 0.68
C TYR A 43 8.76 -15.31 0.72
N TRP A 44 8.22 -14.81 -0.38
CA TRP A 44 6.79 -14.65 -0.57
C TRP A 44 6.18 -15.93 -1.14
N MET A 45 4.96 -16.24 -0.73
CA MET A 45 4.14 -17.27 -1.37
C MET A 45 2.66 -16.98 -1.16
N GLU A 46 1.83 -17.70 -1.91
CA GLU A 46 0.39 -17.75 -1.67
C GLU A 46 0.07 -18.44 -0.33
N LEU A 47 -0.86 -17.87 0.44
CA LEU A 47 -1.54 -18.58 1.52
C LEU A 47 -2.59 -19.50 0.90
N VAL A 48 -2.22 -20.76 0.69
CA VAL A 48 -3.07 -21.76 0.05
C VAL A 48 -4.27 -22.09 0.95
N CYS A 49 -5.47 -21.69 0.51
CA CYS A 49 -6.71 -22.05 1.21
C CYS A 49 -7.37 -23.30 0.61
N ASP A 50 -7.06 -23.62 -0.65
CA ASP A 50 -7.47 -24.83 -1.38
C ASP A 50 -6.47 -25.06 -2.50
N LYS A 51 -6.04 -26.31 -2.68
CA LYS A 51 -4.98 -26.68 -3.63
C LYS A 51 -5.38 -26.56 -5.09
N ASN A 52 -6.68 -26.42 -5.39
CA ASN A 52 -7.20 -26.44 -6.75
C ASN A 52 -7.69 -25.06 -7.25
N LYS A 53 -7.54 -24.01 -6.45
CA LYS A 53 -7.91 -22.64 -6.81
C LYS A 53 -6.85 -21.67 -6.31
N TYR A 54 -6.89 -20.46 -6.84
CA TYR A 54 -5.93 -19.39 -6.53
C TYR A 54 -6.63 -18.07 -6.16
N LEU A 55 -7.95 -18.02 -6.31
CA LEU A 55 -8.80 -16.88 -6.00
C LEU A 55 -9.78 -17.33 -4.93
N TYR A 56 -9.84 -16.58 -3.84
CA TYR A 56 -10.61 -16.96 -2.67
C TYR A 56 -11.54 -15.86 -2.22
N SER A 57 -12.68 -16.26 -1.67
CA SER A 57 -13.52 -15.33 -0.94
C SER A 57 -12.86 -14.94 0.38
N LYS A 58 -13.35 -13.85 0.97
CA LYS A 58 -12.92 -13.44 2.30
C LYS A 58 -13.18 -14.53 3.34
N GLU A 59 -14.32 -15.20 3.24
CA GLU A 59 -14.77 -16.22 4.18
C GLU A 59 -13.83 -17.43 4.15
N GLU A 60 -13.41 -17.85 2.96
CA GLU A 60 -12.47 -18.96 2.77
C GLU A 60 -11.10 -18.65 3.39
N ILE A 61 -10.57 -17.46 3.13
CA ILE A 61 -9.29 -17.02 3.71
C ILE A 61 -9.36 -16.99 5.23
N LEU A 62 -10.46 -16.47 5.79
CA LEU A 62 -10.64 -16.40 7.24
C LEU A 62 -10.82 -17.79 7.87
N GLN A 63 -11.43 -18.73 7.15
CA GLN A 63 -11.54 -20.10 7.61
C GLN A 63 -10.16 -20.77 7.69
N THR A 64 -9.36 -20.68 6.63
CA THR A 64 -7.96 -21.16 6.64
C THR A 64 -7.12 -20.48 7.71
N ALA A 65 -7.29 -19.18 7.92
CA ALA A 65 -6.59 -18.47 8.98
C ALA A 65 -6.95 -18.99 10.38
N LYS A 66 -8.22 -19.34 10.64
CA LYS A 66 -8.63 -19.95 11.91
C LYS A 66 -8.02 -21.32 12.11
N GLU A 67 -8.06 -22.16 11.09
CA GLU A 67 -7.47 -23.51 11.13
C GLU A 67 -5.97 -23.44 11.45
N LEU A 68 -5.23 -22.51 10.83
CA LEU A 68 -3.82 -22.29 11.12
C LEU A 68 -3.56 -21.76 12.55
N ASP A 69 -4.43 -20.88 13.05
CA ASP A 69 -4.35 -20.35 14.42
C ASP A 69 -4.61 -21.46 15.47
N GLU A 70 -5.51 -22.41 15.17
CA GLU A 70 -5.84 -23.55 16.02
C GLU A 70 -4.79 -24.66 15.99
N CYS A 71 -4.21 -24.97 14.81
CA CYS A 71 -3.13 -25.95 14.68
C CYS A 71 -1.82 -25.51 15.33
N GLY A 72 -1.62 -24.19 15.48
CA GLY A 72 -0.36 -23.62 15.95
C GLY A 72 0.78 -23.77 14.95
N GLY A 73 2.01 -23.52 15.41
CA GLY A 73 3.21 -23.65 14.56
C GLY A 73 3.55 -22.42 13.71
N ILE A 74 2.69 -21.39 13.73
CA ILE A 74 2.94 -20.09 13.10
C ILE A 74 3.33 -19.02 14.13
N TYR A 75 4.33 -18.23 13.78
CA TYR A 75 4.92 -17.22 14.65
C TYR A 75 5.03 -15.86 13.94
N LYS A 76 5.01 -14.76 14.70
CA LYS A 76 5.28 -13.40 14.16
C LYS A 76 6.77 -13.14 14.01
N SER A 77 7.54 -13.76 14.89
CA SER A 77 8.99 -13.65 14.94
C SER A 77 9.56 -14.85 15.69
N ARG A 78 10.89 -14.96 15.69
CA ARG A 78 11.60 -16.08 16.29
C ARG A 78 11.17 -16.41 17.72
N TYR A 79 10.75 -15.45 18.53
CA TYR A 79 10.41 -15.70 19.93
C TYR A 79 8.99 -15.30 20.31
N ARG A 80 8.14 -15.01 19.31
CA ARG A 80 6.79 -14.52 19.55
C ARG A 80 5.79 -15.24 18.67
N SER A 81 4.99 -16.10 19.28
CA SER A 81 3.84 -16.73 18.64
C SER A 81 2.72 -15.70 18.42
N PHE A 82 1.75 -16.07 17.57
CA PHE A 82 0.44 -15.43 17.62
C PHE A 82 -0.26 -15.80 18.93
N GLU A 83 -0.96 -14.83 19.51
CA GLU A 83 -1.93 -15.06 20.58
C GLU A 83 -3.23 -15.57 19.95
N LYS A 84 -4.13 -16.12 20.77
CA LYS A 84 -5.43 -16.62 20.31
C LYS A 84 -6.20 -15.55 19.54
N ASP A 85 -6.71 -15.92 18.35
CA ASP A 85 -7.44 -15.09 17.39
C ASP A 85 -6.61 -13.96 16.76
N GLU A 86 -5.33 -13.86 17.10
CA GLU A 86 -4.51 -12.76 16.63
C GLU A 86 -4.11 -12.95 15.17
N PHE A 87 -3.81 -14.18 14.75
CA PHE A 87 -3.52 -14.45 13.34
C PHE A 87 -4.74 -14.16 12.45
N VAL A 88 -5.94 -14.53 12.91
CA VAL A 88 -7.19 -14.22 12.20
C VAL A 88 -7.39 -12.70 12.07
N LYS A 89 -7.18 -11.94 13.14
CA LYS A 89 -7.23 -10.46 13.12
C LYS A 89 -6.17 -9.86 12.20
N TYR A 90 -4.97 -10.44 12.21
CA TYR A 90 -3.87 -10.08 11.36
C TYR A 90 -4.29 -10.22 9.89
N ILE A 91 -4.70 -11.42 9.45
CA ILE A 91 -5.20 -11.70 8.09
C ILE A 91 -6.36 -10.77 7.70
N MET A 92 -7.37 -10.61 8.56
CA MET A 92 -8.51 -9.72 8.30
C MET A 92 -8.09 -8.26 8.04
N SER A 93 -7.13 -7.75 8.81
CA SER A 93 -6.57 -6.41 8.58
C SER A 93 -5.85 -6.29 7.23
N GLY A 94 -5.23 -7.39 6.77
CA GLY A 94 -4.63 -7.45 5.43
C GLY A 94 -5.68 -7.38 4.33
N ILE A 95 -6.77 -8.14 4.44
CA ILE A 95 -7.91 -8.11 3.49
C ILE A 95 -8.52 -6.71 3.41
N LYS A 96 -8.69 -6.02 4.54
CA LYS A 96 -9.20 -4.62 4.57
C LYS A 96 -8.31 -3.65 3.79
N ASN A 97 -7.02 -3.93 3.71
CA ASN A 97 -6.03 -3.11 3.01
C ASN A 97 -5.64 -3.68 1.64
N ALA A 98 -6.40 -4.66 1.13
CA ALA A 98 -6.13 -5.27 -0.16
C ALA A 98 -6.09 -4.22 -1.29
N LYS A 99 -5.16 -4.41 -2.22
CA LYS A 99 -4.94 -3.51 -3.36
C LYS A 99 -4.95 -4.31 -4.65
N SER A 100 -5.15 -3.63 -5.77
CA SER A 100 -4.97 -4.26 -7.08
C SER A 100 -3.47 -4.52 -7.34
N LEU A 101 -3.16 -5.43 -8.27
CA LEU A 101 -1.78 -5.77 -8.61
C LEU A 101 -1.00 -4.56 -9.16
N GLU A 102 -1.67 -3.70 -9.94
CA GLU A 102 -1.08 -2.50 -10.54
C GLU A 102 -0.51 -1.56 -9.48
N ILE A 103 -1.14 -1.48 -8.30
CA ILE A 103 -0.65 -0.66 -7.18
C ILE A 103 0.68 -1.22 -6.65
N TYR A 104 0.77 -2.54 -6.49
CA TYR A 104 1.99 -3.19 -6.02
C TYR A 104 3.13 -3.08 -7.03
N ILE A 105 2.82 -3.19 -8.33
CA ILE A 105 3.77 -2.97 -9.42
C ILE A 105 4.24 -1.52 -9.46
N LYS A 106 3.34 -0.56 -9.27
CA LYS A 106 3.70 0.86 -9.18
C LYS A 106 4.64 1.16 -8.02
N TRP A 107 4.56 0.39 -6.93
CA TRP A 107 5.52 0.47 -5.82
C TRP A 107 6.85 -0.23 -6.11
N GLY A 108 6.99 -0.87 -7.27
CA GLY A 108 8.19 -1.55 -7.72
C GLY A 108 8.33 -2.98 -7.22
N ASN A 109 7.20 -3.65 -6.92
CA ASN A 109 7.16 -5.08 -6.61
C ASN A 109 6.74 -5.87 -7.85
N ASN A 110 7.30 -7.06 -8.06
CA ASN A 110 6.97 -7.91 -9.20
C ASN A 110 6.37 -9.23 -8.73
N LEU A 111 5.18 -9.54 -9.23
CA LEU A 111 4.53 -10.82 -9.01
C LEU A 111 4.98 -11.80 -10.10
N ILE A 112 5.38 -13.00 -9.68
CA ILE A 112 5.83 -14.06 -10.55
C ILE A 112 4.85 -15.23 -10.46
N LEU A 113 4.33 -15.65 -11.61
CA LEU A 113 3.66 -16.93 -11.78
C LEU A 113 4.62 -17.91 -12.42
N ARG A 114 5.03 -18.93 -11.68
CA ARG A 114 5.88 -20.00 -12.21
C ARG A 114 5.10 -21.31 -12.32
N THR A 115 5.07 -21.86 -13.53
CA THR A 115 4.63 -23.23 -13.81
C THR A 115 5.87 -24.12 -14.04
N SER A 116 5.67 -25.40 -14.35
CA SER A 116 6.76 -26.29 -14.80
C SER A 116 7.49 -25.77 -16.02
N ASP A 117 6.74 -25.20 -16.98
CA ASP A 117 7.23 -24.95 -18.33
C ASP A 117 7.48 -23.47 -18.62
N ASN A 118 6.87 -22.58 -17.85
CA ASN A 118 6.89 -21.15 -18.14
C ASN A 118 6.85 -20.27 -16.88
N ILE A 119 7.39 -19.06 -17.02
CA ILE A 119 7.36 -18.00 -16.02
C ILE A 119 6.64 -16.80 -16.64
N LYS A 120 5.63 -16.29 -15.94
CA LYS A 120 4.85 -15.12 -16.34
C LYS A 120 4.94 -14.01 -15.30
N TYR A 121 4.83 -12.77 -15.79
CA TYR A 121 4.94 -11.54 -15.01
C TYR A 121 3.72 -10.68 -15.26
N PRO A 122 2.54 -11.03 -14.69
CA PRO A 122 1.33 -10.27 -14.94
C PRO A 122 1.52 -8.81 -14.54
N GLN A 123 1.13 -7.90 -15.43
CA GLN A 123 1.25 -6.45 -15.19
C GLN A 123 -0.06 -5.83 -14.70
N THR A 124 -1.17 -6.55 -14.85
CA THR A 124 -2.50 -6.10 -14.43
C THR A 124 -3.24 -7.17 -13.65
N THR A 125 -4.17 -6.74 -12.79
CA THR A 125 -5.07 -7.60 -12.03
C THR A 125 -5.95 -8.44 -12.97
N LYS A 126 -6.33 -7.89 -14.12
CA LYS A 126 -7.09 -8.60 -15.15
C LYS A 126 -6.28 -9.72 -15.78
N GLU A 127 -5.02 -9.45 -16.13
CA GLU A 127 -4.11 -10.46 -16.67
C GLU A 127 -3.86 -11.57 -15.65
N LEU A 128 -3.56 -11.21 -14.40
CA LEU A 128 -3.43 -12.15 -13.30
C LEU A 128 -4.68 -13.04 -13.18
N LYS A 129 -5.87 -12.44 -13.12
CA LYS A 129 -7.14 -13.18 -13.03
C LYS A 129 -7.28 -14.22 -14.12
N ASN A 130 -7.02 -13.83 -15.37
CA ASN A 130 -7.13 -14.73 -16.52
C ASN A 130 -6.17 -15.91 -16.38
N GLU A 131 -4.91 -15.64 -16.03
CA GLU A 131 -3.89 -16.67 -15.85
C GLU A 131 -4.25 -17.67 -14.75
N LEU A 132 -4.76 -17.18 -13.61
CA LEU A 132 -5.20 -18.03 -12.50
C LEU A 132 -6.42 -18.90 -12.88
N ILE A 133 -7.38 -18.33 -13.63
CA ILE A 133 -8.55 -19.08 -14.13
C ILE A 133 -8.11 -20.17 -15.12
N PHE A 134 -7.24 -19.82 -16.08
CA PHE A 134 -6.75 -20.80 -17.05
C PHE A 134 -6.00 -21.94 -16.39
N ALA A 135 -5.17 -21.65 -15.40
CA ALA A 135 -4.45 -22.68 -14.67
C ALA A 135 -5.37 -23.56 -13.81
N ALA A 136 -6.40 -22.99 -13.17
CA ALA A 136 -7.40 -23.77 -12.45
C ALA A 136 -8.17 -24.70 -13.39
N LEU A 137 -8.59 -24.22 -14.57
CA LEU A 137 -9.27 -25.02 -15.58
C LEU A 137 -8.39 -26.13 -16.17
N ALA A 138 -7.08 -25.86 -16.33
CA ALA A 138 -6.10 -26.80 -16.85
C ALA A 138 -5.48 -27.69 -15.75
N SER A 139 -5.92 -27.58 -14.49
CA SER A 139 -5.34 -28.27 -13.33
C SER A 139 -3.81 -28.09 -13.24
N THR A 140 -3.31 -26.95 -13.70
CA THR A 140 -1.88 -26.64 -13.74
C THR A 140 -1.47 -26.02 -12.41
N LYS A 141 -0.44 -26.60 -11.79
CA LYS A 141 0.14 -26.04 -10.56
C LYS A 141 0.94 -24.78 -10.87
N ILE A 142 0.57 -23.68 -10.24
CA ILE A 142 1.32 -22.42 -10.25
C ILE A 142 1.95 -22.21 -8.88
N ASN A 143 3.23 -21.83 -8.88
CA ASN A 143 3.86 -21.23 -7.73
C ASN A 143 3.79 -19.70 -7.90
N LEU A 144 3.10 -19.05 -6.98
CA LEU A 144 2.89 -17.62 -6.98
C LEU A 144 3.73 -16.96 -5.88
N TYR A 145 4.54 -15.97 -6.23
CA TYR A 145 5.39 -15.25 -5.27
C TYR A 145 5.81 -13.87 -5.78
N PHE A 146 6.13 -12.96 -4.86
CA PHE A 146 6.83 -11.72 -5.19
C PHE A 146 8.34 -11.97 -5.25
N SER A 147 9.04 -11.35 -6.21
CA SER A 147 10.50 -11.51 -6.33
C SER A 147 11.28 -10.78 -5.24
N GLU A 148 10.71 -9.71 -4.69
CA GLU A 148 11.37 -8.89 -3.68
C GLU A 148 11.29 -9.59 -2.32
N ARG A 149 12.44 -9.71 -1.65
CA ARG A 149 12.48 -10.10 -0.23
C ARG A 149 11.73 -9.05 0.59
N ASP A 150 12.24 -7.82 0.61
CA ASP A 150 11.61 -6.71 1.32
C ASP A 150 10.55 -6.05 0.43
N PHE A 151 9.29 -6.18 0.83
CA PHE A 151 8.17 -5.66 0.05
C PHE A 151 8.11 -4.13 0.09
N LYS A 152 8.14 -3.51 -1.08
CA LYS A 152 8.09 -2.05 -1.22
C LYS A 152 6.67 -1.58 -1.03
N ILE A 153 6.45 -0.76 -0.01
CA ILE A 153 5.23 0.00 0.15
C ILE A 153 5.56 1.40 -0.34
N GLY A 154 4.94 1.83 -1.45
CA GLY A 154 5.06 3.21 -1.85
C GLY A 154 4.52 4.08 -0.73
N ASN A 155 5.22 5.17 -0.41
CA ASN A 155 4.59 6.25 0.32
C ASN A 155 3.31 6.56 -0.43
N VAL A 156 2.16 6.37 0.22
CA VAL A 156 0.96 7.05 -0.21
C VAL A 156 1.25 8.51 0.08
N LEU A 157 2.01 9.15 -0.81
CA LEU A 157 1.77 10.54 -1.12
C LEU A 157 0.33 10.49 -1.61
N THR A 158 -0.60 10.70 -0.69
CA THR A 158 -1.92 11.16 -1.07
C THR A 158 -1.58 12.48 -1.75
N THR A 159 -1.37 12.44 -3.06
CA THR A 159 -1.54 13.63 -3.87
C THR A 159 -3.03 13.88 -3.76
N ARG A 160 -3.40 14.54 -2.66
CA ARG A 160 -4.71 15.13 -2.46
C ARG A 160 -4.87 15.98 -3.71
N ASN A 161 -5.71 15.55 -4.63
CA ASN A 161 -5.92 16.30 -5.85
C ASN A 161 -6.59 17.61 -5.45
N LEU A 162 -6.21 18.72 -6.09
CA LEU A 162 -6.82 20.03 -5.82
C LEU A 162 -8.34 20.00 -6.01
N SER A 163 -8.83 19.11 -6.90
CA SER A 163 -10.25 18.86 -7.13
C SER A 163 -11.02 18.27 -5.94
N GLU A 164 -10.34 17.69 -4.95
CA GLU A 164 -10.98 17.18 -3.73
C GLU A 164 -10.56 18.00 -2.49
N TYR A 165 -9.42 18.69 -2.59
CA TYR A 165 -8.81 19.45 -1.51
C TYR A 165 -8.38 20.83 -2.02
N PRO A 166 -9.31 21.76 -2.18
CA PRO A 166 -9.04 23.01 -2.89
C PRO A 166 -8.29 24.04 -2.07
N TYR A 167 -8.15 23.85 -0.76
CA TYR A 167 -7.51 24.86 0.08
C TYR A 167 -6.03 24.56 0.25
N VAL A 168 -5.17 25.54 -0.02
CA VAL A 168 -3.72 25.48 0.22
C VAL A 168 -3.27 26.64 1.09
N ILE A 169 -2.13 26.49 1.77
CA ILE A 169 -1.52 27.54 2.59
C ILE A 169 -0.33 28.13 1.80
N LYS A 170 -0.29 29.46 1.68
CA LYS A 170 0.72 30.20 0.93
C LYS A 170 1.30 31.34 1.76
N ASP A 171 2.57 31.62 1.56
CA ASP A 171 3.22 32.88 1.89
C ASP A 171 3.82 33.46 0.58
N ASP A 172 5.15 33.60 0.48
CA ASP A 172 5.86 33.77 -0.78
C ASP A 172 5.74 32.52 -1.68
N TYR A 173 5.71 31.34 -1.06
CA TYR A 173 5.68 30.02 -1.69
C TYR A 173 4.55 29.16 -1.10
N TYR A 174 4.30 27.97 -1.65
CA TYR A 174 3.28 27.04 -1.13
C TYR A 174 3.84 26.13 -0.03
N LEU A 175 3.10 25.98 1.07
CA LEU A 175 3.52 25.16 2.20
C LEU A 175 3.46 23.68 1.85
N THR A 176 4.56 22.93 1.94
CA THR A 176 4.62 21.50 1.59
C THR A 176 4.62 20.57 2.78
N ARG A 177 5.24 20.97 3.90
CA ARG A 177 5.22 20.19 5.16
C ARG A 177 5.66 21.04 6.35
N ILE A 178 5.25 20.60 7.55
CA ILE A 178 5.75 21.08 8.84
C ILE A 178 6.18 19.87 9.67
N TYR A 179 7.38 19.95 10.25
CA TYR A 179 7.95 18.91 11.09
C TYR A 179 8.80 19.56 12.19
N GLY A 180 8.35 19.39 13.44
CA GLY A 180 8.94 20.09 14.58
C GLY A 180 8.84 21.60 14.41
N ARG A 181 10.00 22.28 14.43
CA ARG A 181 10.11 23.74 14.21
C ARG A 181 10.28 24.13 12.74
N ASN A 182 10.58 23.16 11.88
CA ASN A 182 10.93 23.39 10.49
C ASN A 182 9.69 23.42 9.61
N THR A 183 9.72 24.31 8.62
CA THR A 183 8.64 24.56 7.66
C THR A 183 9.26 24.51 6.27
N TRP A 184 8.67 23.76 5.35
CA TRP A 184 9.16 23.61 3.99
C TRP A 184 8.16 24.21 3.01
N TRP A 185 8.72 24.85 1.99
CA TRP A 185 7.98 25.62 1.00
C TRP A 185 8.48 25.27 -0.39
N ASP A 186 7.60 25.39 -1.38
CA ASP A 186 7.86 25.04 -2.77
C ASP A 186 7.08 25.98 -3.69
N ASP A 187 7.60 26.26 -4.88
CA ASP A 187 6.97 27.10 -5.88
C ASP A 187 5.89 26.37 -6.68
N ASP A 188 5.97 25.03 -6.76
CA ASP A 188 4.96 24.20 -7.40
C ASP A 188 3.82 23.86 -6.43
N ILE A 189 2.63 24.36 -6.75
CA ILE A 189 1.38 24.07 -6.03
C ILE A 189 1.04 22.58 -5.97
N ASN A 190 1.54 21.76 -6.89
CA ASN A 190 1.34 20.32 -6.84
C ASN A 190 1.97 19.68 -5.59
N ASN A 191 3.03 20.30 -5.06
CA ASN A 191 3.73 19.86 -3.87
C ASN A 191 3.11 20.41 -2.56
N ALA A 192 2.14 21.32 -2.67
CA ALA A 192 1.51 21.96 -1.52
C ALA A 192 0.68 20.99 -0.66
N LEU A 193 0.60 21.27 0.64
CA LEU A 193 -0.40 20.72 1.54
C LEU A 193 -1.78 21.21 1.15
N LYS A 194 -2.68 20.25 0.94
CA LYS A 194 -4.03 20.51 0.45
C LYS A 194 -5.06 20.07 1.49
N PHE A 195 -6.07 20.91 1.69
CA PHE A 195 -7.11 20.77 2.70
C PHE A 195 -8.48 20.79 2.05
N LYS A 196 -9.43 20.06 2.63
CA LYS A 196 -10.78 19.92 2.09
C LYS A 196 -11.61 21.17 2.35
N THR A 197 -11.33 21.85 3.47
CA THR A 197 -12.01 23.07 3.88
C THR A 197 -11.02 24.09 4.44
N LYS A 198 -11.36 25.40 4.37
CA LYS A 198 -10.60 26.47 5.03
C LYS A 198 -10.40 26.20 6.53
N LYS A 199 -11.45 25.73 7.21
CA LYS A 199 -11.41 25.39 8.65
C LYS A 199 -10.38 24.30 8.97
N GLU A 200 -10.18 23.33 8.07
CA GLU A 200 -9.17 22.28 8.23
C GLU A 200 -7.76 22.86 8.14
N ALA A 201 -7.51 23.78 7.20
CA ALA A 201 -6.23 24.49 7.07
C ALA A 201 -5.92 25.38 8.29
N GLU A 202 -6.91 26.13 8.79
CA GLU A 202 -6.77 26.95 10.01
C GLU A 202 -6.45 26.08 11.24
N LYS A 203 -7.16 24.95 11.39
CA LYS A 203 -6.91 23.99 12.47
C LYS A 203 -5.51 23.40 12.37
N PHE A 204 -5.02 23.15 11.16
CA PHE A 204 -3.66 22.68 10.92
C PHE A 204 -2.61 23.70 11.40
N LEU A 205 -2.72 24.98 10.99
CA LEU A 205 -1.82 26.04 11.45
C LEU A 205 -1.82 26.20 12.98
N LYS A 206 -3.02 26.22 13.58
CA LYS A 206 -3.18 26.31 15.04
C LYS A 206 -2.51 25.15 15.77
N LYS A 207 -2.67 23.92 15.27
CA LYS A 207 -2.02 22.71 15.82
C LYS A 207 -0.50 22.85 15.80
N HIS A 208 0.05 23.44 14.74
CA HIS A 208 1.49 23.64 14.57
C HIS A 208 2.00 24.96 15.17
N LYS A 209 1.19 25.69 15.95
CA LYS A 209 1.52 26.98 16.56
C LYS A 209 2.03 28.00 15.53
N LYS A 210 1.42 27.98 14.33
CA LYS A 210 1.67 28.91 13.24
C LYS A 210 0.52 29.89 13.14
N ASP A 211 0.83 31.18 12.97
CA ASP A 211 -0.15 32.24 12.96
C ASP A 211 -0.78 32.40 11.56
N PRO A 212 -2.10 32.25 11.39
CA PRO A 212 -2.77 32.51 10.12
C PRO A 212 -2.54 33.93 9.57
N VAL A 213 -2.21 34.91 10.41
CA VAL A 213 -1.90 36.28 9.93
C VAL A 213 -0.62 36.30 9.08
N GLN A 214 0.29 35.35 9.30
CA GLN A 214 1.51 35.19 8.50
C GLN A 214 1.30 34.38 7.21
N TYR A 215 0.13 33.75 7.03
CA TYR A 215 -0.08 32.77 5.96
C TYR A 215 -1.46 32.92 5.31
N VAL A 216 -1.48 33.07 3.99
CA VAL A 216 -2.71 33.19 3.22
C VAL A 216 -3.26 31.81 2.88
N ILE A 217 -4.52 31.53 3.27
CA ILE A 217 -5.23 30.32 2.82
C ILE A 217 -5.95 30.63 1.51
N ILE A 218 -5.56 29.94 0.45
CA ILE A 218 -6.09 30.15 -0.91
C ILE A 218 -7.09 29.03 -1.21
N HIS A 219 -8.28 29.40 -1.67
CA HIS A 219 -9.24 28.48 -2.26
C HIS A 219 -8.97 28.37 -3.75
N TYR A 220 -8.51 27.20 -4.17
CA TYR A 220 -8.14 26.92 -5.55
C TYR A 220 -9.22 26.06 -6.21
N PHE A 221 -10.21 26.74 -6.78
CA PHE A 221 -11.07 26.13 -7.79
C PHE A 221 -11.25 27.07 -8.98
N ASP A 222 -10.79 26.54 -10.11
CA ASP A 222 -11.11 26.85 -11.51
C ASP A 222 -10.17 27.80 -12.28
N GLU A 223 -9.35 27.24 -13.19
CA GLU A 223 -8.80 27.93 -14.38
C GLU A 223 -8.00 27.00 -15.34
N GLN A 224 -8.54 25.83 -15.71
CA GLN A 224 -8.11 25.16 -16.96
C GLN A 224 -8.89 25.66 -18.19
N GLN A 225 -9.73 26.71 -18.06
CA GLN A 225 -10.40 27.36 -19.20
C GLN A 225 -9.79 28.70 -19.67
N ASN A 226 -8.83 29.31 -18.96
CA ASN A 226 -8.18 30.56 -19.44
C ASN A 226 -6.81 30.35 -20.09
N LYS A 227 -6.62 29.21 -20.79
CA LYS A 227 -5.60 29.12 -21.85
C LYS A 227 -6.12 29.75 -23.15
N GLN A 228 -6.48 31.03 -23.12
CA GLN A 228 -6.43 31.95 -24.27
C GLN A 228 -6.94 33.34 -23.85
N GLY A 229 -6.00 34.23 -23.52
CA GLY A 229 -6.10 35.68 -23.69
C GLY A 229 -7.27 36.41 -23.02
N ASN A 230 -7.02 36.95 -21.82
CA ASN A 230 -7.21 38.39 -21.57
C ASN A 230 -6.76 38.74 -20.14
N SER A 231 -5.91 39.76 -20.02
CA SER A 231 -5.59 40.35 -18.73
C SER A 231 -6.83 41.05 -18.17
N ARG A 232 -7.24 40.67 -16.96
CA ARG A 232 -8.00 41.56 -16.07
C ARG A 232 -7.50 41.36 -14.64
N TYR A 233 -6.86 42.41 -14.13
CA TYR A 233 -6.58 42.58 -12.71
C TYR A 233 -7.88 42.50 -11.92
N TYR A 234 -7.91 41.68 -10.86
CA TYR A 234 -8.89 41.83 -9.80
C TYR A 234 -8.20 42.26 -8.51
N GLN A 235 -8.62 43.43 -8.07
CA GLN A 235 -8.26 44.12 -6.85
C GLN A 235 -8.87 43.36 -5.66
N PHE A 236 -8.06 42.88 -4.71
CA PHE A 236 -8.57 42.26 -3.49
C PHE A 236 -8.80 43.33 -2.41
N SER A 237 -10.04 43.40 -1.93
CA SER A 237 -10.46 44.19 -0.78
C SER A 237 -9.98 43.54 0.52
N LEU A 238 -9.22 44.32 1.31
CA LEU A 238 -8.87 44.05 2.69
C LEU A 238 -10.10 44.24 3.60
N PHE A 239 -10.36 43.26 4.46
CA PHE A 239 -11.00 43.42 5.78
C PHE A 239 -10.28 42.53 6.77
#